data_AF-A0A9Q1GK10-F1
#
_entry.id   AF-A0A9Q1GK10-F1
#
_cell.length_a   1.000
_cell.length_b   1.000
_cell.length_c   1.000
_cell.angle_alpha   90.00
_cell.angle_beta   90.00
_cell.angle_gamma   90.00
#
_symmetry.space_group_name_H-M   'P 1'
#
loop_
_entity.id
_entity.type
_entity.pdbx_description
1 polymer ?
#
loop_
_entity_poly.entity_id
_entity_poly.type
_entity_poly.pdbx_seq_one_letter_code
_entity_poly.pdbx_strand_id
1 'polypeptide(L)'
;MRKALPRLLTRNYISFYQEDEFHNEILLKFAKLDFNILQQEHQEELSIITKWWRSLDVPMNFPFARDRITECYFWILGVYYEPQYALARKFLTKVIAMASIIDDIYDAYGTHTELELFTQTIHRLEINSIDELPEYMKIFCKILLQVYDEMEEELSKIGRSFAVHYAKEEMKYAVKAQYEESKWRLQRNNIPTMEEYMKFALDSGCYQMLIVVSFVGIGEIATKEAFEWLNGKPPMVQAAALINRLMDDIVSHQHEQQREHVPSAVECYMHQYGVSEKEACDEFNKQVEDAWKDINQGFFDAQSPPRPLLMRILNLTRVMDLLYKEDDCYTNCTKSKHYLISLLVDQVEL
;
A
#
# COMPACT_ATOMS: atom_id res chain seq x y z
N MET A 1 0.58 17.89 -11.96
CA MET A 1 0.89 16.66 -12.75
C MET A 1 1.84 15.69 -12.04
N ARG A 2 3.01 16.10 -11.52
CA ARG A 2 4.03 15.13 -11.04
C ARG A 2 3.61 14.24 -9.86
N LYS A 3 2.65 14.67 -9.02
CA LYS A 3 2.06 13.87 -7.93
C LYS A 3 0.76 13.14 -8.33
N ALA A 4 0.23 13.36 -9.53
CA ALA A 4 -1.02 12.74 -9.96
C ALA A 4 -0.80 11.30 -10.45
N LEU A 5 -1.79 10.44 -10.23
CA LEU A 5 -1.79 9.09 -10.79
C LEU A 5 -1.88 9.14 -12.33
N PRO A 6 -1.00 8.41 -13.05
CA PRO A 6 -0.97 8.45 -14.51
C PRO A 6 -2.32 8.15 -15.17
N ARG A 7 -3.04 7.10 -14.76
CA ARG A 7 -4.32 6.74 -15.38
C ARG A 7 -5.41 7.78 -15.19
N LEU A 8 -5.53 8.37 -14.01
CA LEU A 8 -6.49 9.45 -13.75
C LEU A 8 -6.13 10.71 -14.54
N LEU A 9 -4.84 11.07 -14.57
CA LEU A 9 -4.37 12.19 -15.36
C LEU A 9 -4.68 11.98 -16.84
N THR A 10 -4.40 10.78 -17.38
CA THR A 10 -4.72 10.43 -18.77
C THR A 10 -6.22 10.50 -19.05
N ARG A 11 -7.07 9.98 -18.15
CA ARG A 11 -8.54 10.04 -18.32
C ARG A 11 -9.05 11.47 -18.44
N ASN A 12 -8.54 12.36 -17.60
CA ASN A 12 -8.87 13.78 -17.63
C ASN A 12 -8.28 14.47 -18.87
N TYR A 13 -7.02 14.15 -19.21
CA TYR A 13 -6.32 14.76 -20.33
C TYR A 13 -6.93 14.40 -21.69
N ILE A 14 -7.46 13.17 -21.86
CA ILE A 14 -8.20 12.81 -23.09
C ILE A 14 -9.41 13.73 -23.29
N SER A 15 -10.16 14.01 -22.22
CA SER A 15 -11.34 14.88 -22.28
C SER A 15 -10.93 16.32 -22.60
N PHE A 16 -9.90 16.83 -21.93
CA PHE A 16 -9.34 18.15 -22.20
C PHE A 16 -8.80 18.28 -23.64
N TYR A 17 -8.05 17.28 -24.12
CA TYR A 17 -7.46 17.28 -25.46
C TYR A 17 -8.52 17.20 -26.57
N GLN A 18 -9.68 16.59 -26.29
CA GLN A 18 -10.81 16.59 -27.23
C GLN A 18 -11.41 17.98 -27.44
N GLU A 19 -11.35 18.86 -26.44
CA GLU A 19 -11.87 20.22 -26.52
C GLU A 19 -10.90 21.21 -27.17
N ASP A 20 -9.63 20.82 -27.36
CA ASP A 20 -8.60 21.66 -28.00
C ASP A 20 -8.86 21.77 -29.51
N GLU A 21 -9.03 22.99 -30.03
CA GLU A 21 -9.27 23.25 -31.46
C GLU A 21 -8.14 22.74 -32.38
N PHE A 22 -6.94 22.54 -31.83
CA PHE A 22 -5.75 22.10 -32.56
C PHE A 22 -5.37 20.65 -32.29
N HIS A 23 -6.25 19.86 -31.66
CA HIS A 23 -5.94 18.47 -31.37
C HIS A 23 -5.73 17.64 -32.64
N ASN A 24 -4.85 16.66 -32.54
CA ASN A 24 -4.64 15.69 -33.60
C ASN A 24 -5.66 14.55 -33.44
N GLU A 25 -6.57 14.42 -34.41
CA GLU A 25 -7.63 13.40 -34.39
C GLU A 25 -7.10 11.96 -34.28
N ILE A 26 -5.95 11.67 -34.89
CA ILE A 26 -5.33 10.33 -34.84
C ILE A 26 -4.84 10.04 -33.42
N LEU A 27 -4.17 11.00 -32.77
CA LEU A 27 -3.70 10.85 -31.39
C LEU A 27 -4.86 10.74 -30.39
N LEU A 28 -5.91 11.55 -30.56
CA LEU A 28 -7.09 11.48 -29.71
C LEU A 28 -7.78 10.12 -29.82
N LYS A 29 -8.04 9.66 -31.05
CA LYS A 29 -8.65 8.34 -31.29
C LYS A 29 -7.80 7.21 -30.74
N PHE A 30 -6.48 7.28 -30.93
CA PHE A 30 -5.55 6.30 -30.37
C PHE A 30 -5.63 6.27 -28.84
N ALA A 31 -5.58 7.41 -28.17
CA ALA A 31 -5.63 7.50 -26.70
C ALA A 31 -6.96 6.96 -26.13
N LYS A 32 -8.10 7.26 -26.78
CA LYS A 32 -9.40 6.71 -26.38
C LYS A 32 -9.46 5.19 -26.49
N LEU A 33 -9.00 4.64 -27.63
CA LEU A 33 -8.98 3.20 -27.87
C LEU A 33 -8.05 2.47 -26.90
N ASP A 34 -6.81 2.95 -26.75
CA ASP A 34 -5.84 2.41 -25.81
C ASP A 34 -6.39 2.42 -24.37
N PHE A 35 -7.02 3.53 -23.96
CA PHE A 35 -7.59 3.64 -22.63
C PHE A 35 -8.66 2.58 -22.36
N ASN A 36 -9.60 2.41 -23.31
CA ASN A 36 -10.72 1.47 -23.20
C ASN A 36 -10.27 0.01 -23.29
N ILE A 37 -9.28 -0.32 -24.14
CA ILE A 37 -8.71 -1.67 -24.24
C ILE A 37 -8.08 -2.06 -22.89
N LEU A 38 -7.23 -1.20 -22.33
CA LEU A 38 -6.62 -1.47 -21.02
C LEU A 38 -7.67 -1.52 -19.91
N GLN A 39 -8.72 -0.70 -19.97
CA GLN A 39 -9.81 -0.77 -19.00
C GLN A 39 -10.50 -2.15 -19.02
N GLN A 40 -10.69 -2.78 -20.18
CA GLN A 40 -11.25 -4.13 -20.27
C GLN A 40 -10.34 -5.16 -19.60
N GLU A 41 -9.02 -5.10 -19.85
CA GLU A 41 -8.05 -5.97 -19.18
C GLU A 41 -8.10 -5.79 -17.65
N HIS A 42 -8.17 -4.55 -17.17
CA HIS A 42 -8.26 -4.25 -15.73
C HIS A 42 -9.58 -4.76 -15.11
N GLN A 43 -10.70 -4.71 -15.85
CA GLN A 43 -11.97 -5.28 -15.41
C GLN A 43 -11.91 -6.82 -15.32
N GLU A 44 -11.23 -7.48 -16.25
CA GLU A 44 -11.01 -8.93 -16.20
C GLU A 44 -10.15 -9.33 -15.01
N GLU A 45 -9.05 -8.61 -14.78
CA GLU A 45 -8.19 -8.79 -13.60
C GLU A 45 -8.98 -8.61 -12.30
N LEU A 46 -9.75 -7.54 -12.18
CA LEU A 46 -10.57 -7.27 -10.99
C LEU A 46 -11.65 -8.34 -10.79
N SER A 47 -12.22 -8.89 -11.87
CA SER A 47 -13.16 -10.02 -11.81
C SER A 47 -12.51 -11.26 -11.21
N ILE A 48 -11.27 -11.58 -11.61
CA ILE A 48 -10.49 -12.70 -11.05
C ILE A 48 -10.18 -12.45 -9.58
N ILE A 49 -9.69 -11.26 -9.23
CA ILE A 49 -9.37 -10.88 -7.85
C ILE A 49 -10.61 -10.91 -6.95
N THR A 50 -11.74 -10.41 -7.43
CA THR A 50 -13.00 -10.41 -6.67
C THR A 50 -13.53 -11.83 -6.47
N LYS A 51 -13.38 -12.73 -7.46
CA LYS A 51 -13.72 -14.15 -7.30
C LYS A 51 -12.84 -14.82 -6.24
N TRP A 52 -11.53 -14.55 -6.26
CA TRP A 52 -10.62 -15.00 -5.22
C TRP A 52 -11.06 -14.49 -3.84
N TRP A 53 -11.30 -13.19 -3.70
CA TRP A 53 -11.74 -12.59 -2.43
C TRP A 53 -13.04 -13.19 -1.89
N ARG A 54 -14.05 -13.37 -2.76
CA ARG A 54 -15.30 -14.05 -2.40
C ARG A 54 -15.09 -15.49 -1.96
N SER A 55 -14.12 -16.20 -2.53
CA SER A 55 -13.82 -17.58 -2.13
C SER A 55 -13.21 -17.68 -0.72
N LEU A 56 -12.67 -16.58 -0.19
CA LEU A 56 -12.18 -16.49 1.18
C LEU A 56 -13.29 -16.24 2.21
N ASP A 57 -14.51 -15.89 1.75
CA ASP A 57 -15.65 -15.51 2.58
C ASP A 57 -15.28 -14.54 3.72
N VAL A 58 -14.59 -13.45 3.35
CA VAL A 58 -14.06 -12.45 4.30
C VAL A 58 -15.12 -11.92 5.26
N PRO A 59 -16.35 -11.57 4.84
CA PRO A 59 -17.39 -11.10 5.76
C PRO A 59 -17.76 -12.11 6.85
N MET A 60 -17.67 -13.41 6.55
CA MET A 60 -17.96 -14.48 7.52
C MET A 60 -16.74 -14.83 8.38
N ASN A 61 -15.56 -14.95 7.78
CA ASN A 61 -14.33 -15.38 8.47
C ASN A 61 -13.65 -14.24 9.25
N PHE A 62 -13.83 -12.99 8.79
CA PHE A 62 -13.21 -11.78 9.34
C PHE A 62 -14.24 -10.63 9.42
N PRO A 63 -15.33 -10.77 10.20
CA PRO A 63 -16.40 -9.77 10.23
C PRO A 63 -15.98 -8.40 10.78
N PHE A 64 -14.83 -8.33 11.44
CA PHE A 64 -14.21 -7.11 11.95
C PHE A 64 -13.39 -6.37 10.89
N ALA A 65 -12.98 -7.05 9.81
CA ALA A 65 -12.10 -6.49 8.81
C ALA A 65 -12.84 -5.63 7.79
N ARG A 66 -12.17 -4.60 7.28
CA ARG A 66 -12.68 -3.74 6.21
C ARG A 66 -12.75 -4.51 4.90
N ASP A 67 -13.94 -4.62 4.31
CA ASP A 67 -14.11 -5.22 2.98
C ASP A 67 -13.79 -4.20 1.88
N ARG A 68 -12.56 -4.24 1.36
CA ARG A 68 -11.97 -3.19 0.50
C ARG A 68 -11.20 -3.72 -0.71
N ILE A 69 -11.56 -4.90 -1.23
CA ILE A 69 -10.79 -5.52 -2.32
C ILE A 69 -10.74 -4.65 -3.60
N THR A 70 -11.80 -3.90 -3.89
CA THR A 70 -11.85 -3.02 -5.08
C THR A 70 -10.92 -1.82 -4.90
N GLU A 71 -10.90 -1.24 -3.71
CA GLU A 71 -10.00 -0.15 -3.33
C GLU A 71 -8.54 -0.64 -3.33
N CYS A 72 -8.25 -1.83 -2.79
CA CYS A 72 -6.94 -2.47 -2.88
C CYS A 72 -6.48 -2.61 -4.33
N TYR A 73 -7.34 -3.09 -5.23
CA TYR A 73 -6.99 -3.18 -6.65
C TYR A 73 -6.74 -1.80 -7.27
N PHE A 74 -7.52 -0.78 -6.91
CA PHE A 74 -7.31 0.59 -7.38
C PHE A 74 -5.98 1.18 -6.95
N TRP A 75 -5.58 0.97 -5.68
CA TRP A 75 -4.24 1.32 -5.23
C TRP A 75 -3.18 0.74 -6.15
N ILE A 76 -3.29 -0.57 -6.43
CA ILE A 76 -2.28 -1.29 -7.19
C ILE A 76 -2.29 -0.91 -8.67
N LEU A 77 -3.46 -0.60 -9.24
CA LEU A 77 -3.59 -0.03 -10.57
C LEU A 77 -2.89 1.34 -10.69
N GLY A 78 -2.89 2.12 -9.59
CA GLY A 78 -2.10 3.33 -9.48
C GLY A 78 -0.59 3.11 -9.58
N VAL A 79 -0.09 1.96 -9.09
CA VAL A 79 1.34 1.59 -9.11
C VAL A 79 1.81 1.24 -10.53
N TYR A 80 1.02 0.45 -11.26
CA TYR A 80 1.27 0.10 -12.66
C TYR A 80 -0.02 -0.27 -13.38
N TYR A 81 -0.23 0.33 -14.55
CA TYR A 81 -1.44 0.12 -15.36
C TYR A 81 -1.17 -0.58 -16.68
N GLU A 82 0.10 -0.68 -17.06
CA GLU A 82 0.52 -1.26 -18.34
C GLU A 82 0.27 -2.79 -18.36
N PRO A 83 -0.06 -3.37 -19.52
CA PRO A 83 -0.54 -4.75 -19.63
C PRO A 83 0.49 -5.78 -19.14
N GLN A 84 1.77 -5.54 -19.40
CA GLN A 84 2.86 -6.43 -18.99
C GLN A 84 3.00 -6.61 -17.47
N TYR A 85 2.34 -5.78 -16.66
CA TYR A 85 2.39 -5.83 -15.19
C TYR A 85 1.17 -6.52 -14.56
N ALA A 86 0.33 -7.21 -15.34
CA ALA A 86 -0.85 -7.93 -14.84
C ALA A 86 -0.52 -8.90 -13.69
N LEU A 87 0.56 -9.68 -13.81
CA LEU A 87 0.99 -10.61 -12.75
C LEU A 87 1.42 -9.86 -11.48
N ALA A 88 2.17 -8.76 -11.62
CA ALA A 88 2.53 -7.89 -10.50
C ALA A 88 1.30 -7.27 -9.83
N ARG A 89 0.25 -6.92 -10.60
CA ARG A 89 -1.01 -6.37 -10.05
C ARG A 89 -1.72 -7.42 -9.24
N LYS A 90 -1.81 -8.64 -9.76
CA LYS A 90 -2.42 -9.77 -9.07
C LYS A 90 -1.75 -10.01 -7.71
N PHE A 91 -0.42 -10.14 -7.68
CA PHE A 91 0.31 -10.40 -6.44
C PHE A 91 0.19 -9.25 -5.44
N LEU A 92 0.48 -8.03 -5.85
CA LEU A 92 0.46 -6.89 -4.94
C LEU A 92 -0.96 -6.63 -4.39
N THR A 93 -2.00 -6.84 -5.20
CA THR A 93 -3.40 -6.67 -4.75
C THR A 93 -3.77 -7.70 -3.69
N LYS A 94 -3.35 -8.95 -3.84
CA LYS A 94 -3.59 -9.97 -2.81
C LYS A 94 -2.83 -9.63 -1.52
N VAL A 95 -1.57 -9.23 -1.64
CA VAL A 95 -0.74 -8.91 -0.47
C VAL A 95 -1.25 -7.68 0.29
N ILE A 96 -1.62 -6.59 -0.38
CA ILE A 96 -2.20 -5.42 0.31
C ILE A 96 -3.54 -5.75 0.98
N ALA A 97 -4.37 -6.61 0.36
CA ALA A 97 -5.61 -7.05 0.98
C ALA A 97 -5.36 -7.90 2.24
N MET A 98 -4.34 -8.77 2.22
CA MET A 98 -3.92 -9.50 3.42
C MET A 98 -3.36 -8.56 4.48
N ALA A 99 -2.53 -7.58 4.11
CA ALA A 99 -1.99 -6.58 5.04
C ALA A 99 -3.07 -5.74 5.71
N SER A 100 -4.15 -5.39 5.00
CA SER A 100 -5.30 -4.70 5.61
C SER A 100 -6.03 -5.55 6.64
N ILE A 101 -6.20 -6.86 6.41
CA ILE A 101 -6.81 -7.72 7.43
C ILE A 101 -5.88 -7.83 8.65
N ILE A 102 -4.57 -7.92 8.45
CA ILE A 102 -3.58 -7.92 9.55
C ILE A 102 -3.72 -6.62 10.35
N ASP A 103 -3.78 -5.47 9.68
CA ASP A 103 -4.00 -4.16 10.32
C ASP A 103 -5.26 -4.17 11.19
N ASP A 104 -6.39 -4.65 10.67
CA ASP A 104 -7.64 -4.77 11.43
C ASP A 104 -7.55 -5.76 12.61
N ILE A 105 -6.74 -6.82 12.48
CA ILE A 105 -6.46 -7.75 13.58
C ILE A 105 -5.72 -7.01 14.70
N TYR A 106 -4.68 -6.23 14.40
CA TYR A 106 -3.90 -5.50 15.42
C TYR A 106 -4.63 -4.27 15.99
N ASP A 107 -5.39 -3.54 15.16
CA ASP A 107 -6.06 -2.30 15.57
C ASP A 107 -7.43 -2.52 16.23
N ALA A 108 -8.21 -3.51 15.79
CA ALA A 108 -9.62 -3.55 16.17
C ALA A 108 -10.08 -4.82 16.89
N TYR A 109 -9.32 -5.92 16.81
CA TYR A 109 -9.89 -7.22 17.17
C TYR A 109 -9.03 -8.10 18.10
N GLY A 110 -7.77 -8.33 17.77
CA GLY A 110 -6.92 -9.27 18.49
C GLY A 110 -6.61 -8.83 19.92
N THR A 111 -6.66 -9.77 20.86
CA THR A 111 -6.17 -9.53 22.23
C THR A 111 -4.65 -9.61 22.28
N HIS A 112 -4.00 -8.96 23.25
CA HIS A 112 -2.54 -8.94 23.35
C HIS A 112 -1.88 -10.34 23.30
N THR A 113 -2.45 -11.33 23.99
CA THR A 113 -1.96 -12.72 23.97
C THR A 113 -2.12 -13.38 22.61
N GLU A 114 -3.25 -13.14 21.92
CA GLU A 114 -3.46 -13.65 20.56
C GLU A 114 -2.50 -13.00 19.57
N LEU A 115 -2.29 -11.69 19.68
CA LEU A 115 -1.37 -10.93 18.81
C LEU A 115 0.07 -11.39 18.97
N GLU A 116 0.52 -11.68 20.19
CA GLU A 116 1.85 -12.24 20.44
C GLU A 116 2.05 -13.59 19.73
N LEU A 117 1.10 -14.51 19.91
CA LEU A 117 1.12 -15.82 19.26
C LEU A 117 1.07 -15.67 17.73
N PHE A 118 0.19 -14.79 17.24
CA PHE A 118 0.03 -14.52 15.81
C PHE A 118 1.33 -14.00 15.19
N THR A 119 2.00 -13.02 15.81
CA THR A 119 3.31 -12.54 15.36
C THR A 119 4.33 -13.66 15.29
N GLN A 120 4.40 -14.51 16.32
CA GLN A 120 5.34 -15.63 16.36
C GLN A 120 5.05 -16.65 15.25
N THR A 121 3.78 -16.98 15.00
CA THR A 121 3.37 -17.88 13.93
C THR A 121 3.72 -17.31 12.55
N ILE A 122 3.43 -16.04 12.29
CA ILE A 122 3.80 -15.38 11.02
C ILE A 122 5.32 -15.34 10.85
N HIS A 123 6.08 -15.08 11.92
CA HIS A 123 7.54 -15.07 11.84
C HIS A 123 8.10 -16.45 11.42
N ARG A 124 7.53 -17.54 11.94
CA ARG A 124 7.96 -18.91 11.60
C ARG A 124 7.51 -19.30 10.19
N LEU A 125 6.35 -18.83 9.72
CA LEU A 125 5.71 -19.26 8.46
C LEU A 125 5.53 -20.80 8.37
N GLU A 126 5.30 -21.48 9.50
CA GLU A 126 5.14 -22.94 9.53
C GLU A 126 3.72 -23.35 9.97
N ILE A 127 3.07 -24.21 9.16
CA ILE A 127 1.70 -24.70 9.40
C ILE A 127 1.56 -25.37 10.77
N ASN A 128 2.60 -26.04 11.25
CA ASN A 128 2.59 -26.80 12.51
C ASN A 128 2.48 -25.89 13.75
N SER A 129 2.68 -24.57 13.60
CA SER A 129 2.56 -23.59 14.68
C SER A 129 1.21 -22.86 14.69
N ILE A 130 0.27 -23.28 13.84
CA ILE A 130 -1.06 -22.65 13.71
C ILE A 130 -2.04 -23.18 14.76
N ASP A 131 -1.84 -24.39 15.30
CA ASP A 131 -2.82 -25.06 16.17
C ASP A 131 -3.14 -24.32 17.48
N GLU A 132 -2.22 -23.47 17.95
CA GLU A 132 -2.37 -22.66 19.18
C GLU A 132 -3.18 -21.37 18.96
N LEU A 133 -3.43 -20.98 17.71
CA LEU A 133 -4.16 -19.76 17.37
C LEU A 133 -5.69 -19.93 17.47
N PRO A 134 -6.43 -18.83 17.71
CA PRO A 134 -7.89 -18.79 17.49
C PRO A 134 -8.25 -19.11 16.04
N GLU A 135 -9.44 -19.68 15.82
CA GLU A 135 -9.84 -20.21 14.51
C GLU A 135 -9.73 -19.19 13.36
N TYR A 136 -10.12 -17.93 13.57
CA TYR A 136 -10.01 -16.90 12.55
C TYR A 136 -8.55 -16.64 12.13
N MET A 137 -7.62 -16.55 13.09
CA MET A 137 -6.18 -16.41 12.80
C MET A 137 -5.61 -17.64 12.09
N LYS A 138 -6.12 -18.85 12.41
CA LYS A 138 -5.74 -20.07 11.68
C LYS A 138 -6.15 -20.01 10.21
N ILE A 139 -7.38 -19.59 9.96
CA ILE A 139 -7.91 -19.39 8.61
C ILE A 139 -7.05 -18.35 7.88
N PHE A 140 -6.77 -17.22 8.53
CA PHE A 140 -5.92 -16.16 7.97
C PHE A 140 -4.53 -16.67 7.58
N CYS A 141 -3.82 -17.35 8.49
CA CYS A 141 -2.48 -17.88 8.23
C CYS A 141 -2.46 -18.83 7.04
N LYS A 142 -3.47 -19.71 6.90
CA LYS A 142 -3.59 -20.62 5.75
C LYS A 142 -3.77 -19.85 4.44
N ILE A 143 -4.61 -18.81 4.43
CA ILE A 143 -4.83 -17.97 3.25
C ILE A 143 -3.55 -17.23 2.87
N LEU A 144 -2.84 -16.65 3.85
CA LEU A 144 -1.59 -15.94 3.60
C LEU A 144 -0.53 -16.86 2.98
N LEU A 145 -0.38 -18.07 3.51
CA LEU A 145 0.54 -19.08 2.96
C LEU A 145 0.15 -19.42 1.52
N GLN A 146 -1.14 -19.65 1.24
CA GLN A 146 -1.62 -19.93 -0.12
C GLN A 146 -1.31 -18.79 -1.12
N VAL A 147 -1.42 -17.53 -0.70
CA VAL A 147 -1.05 -16.38 -1.54
C VAL A 147 0.43 -16.45 -1.93
N TYR A 148 1.31 -16.73 -0.97
CA TYR A 148 2.72 -16.84 -1.26
C TYR A 148 3.11 -18.11 -2.02
N ASP A 149 2.45 -19.23 -1.78
CA ASP A 149 2.66 -20.48 -2.52
C ASP A 149 2.27 -20.30 -3.99
N GLU A 150 1.17 -19.59 -4.27
CA GLU A 150 0.78 -19.20 -5.64
C GLU A 150 1.84 -18.31 -6.29
N MET A 151 2.40 -17.34 -5.55
CA MET A 151 3.49 -16.50 -6.05
C MET A 151 4.73 -17.33 -6.39
N GLU A 152 5.11 -18.28 -5.53
CA GLU A 152 6.26 -19.16 -5.76
C GLU A 152 6.04 -20.07 -6.97
N GLU A 153 4.83 -20.64 -7.11
CA GLU A 153 4.47 -21.50 -8.24
C GLU A 153 4.61 -20.74 -9.56
N GLU A 154 3.97 -19.57 -9.67
CA GLU A 154 3.99 -18.74 -10.88
C GLU A 154 5.40 -18.25 -11.22
N LEU A 155 6.20 -17.83 -10.22
CA LEU A 155 7.55 -17.33 -10.45
C LEU A 155 8.60 -18.43 -10.67
N SER A 156 8.32 -19.66 -10.22
CA SER A 156 9.20 -20.81 -10.49
C SER A 156 9.28 -21.12 -11.98
N LYS A 157 8.16 -20.93 -12.70
CA LYS A 157 8.03 -21.13 -14.15
C LYS A 157 8.98 -20.24 -14.96
N ILE A 158 9.41 -19.11 -14.37
CA ILE A 158 10.34 -18.15 -14.99
C ILE A 158 11.66 -18.00 -14.20
N GLY A 159 11.97 -18.92 -13.28
CA GLY A 159 13.23 -18.92 -12.53
C GLY A 159 13.40 -17.76 -11.53
N ARG A 160 12.30 -17.16 -11.05
CA ARG A 160 12.30 -15.96 -10.20
C ARG A 160 11.71 -16.16 -8.81
N SER A 161 11.56 -17.40 -8.33
CA SER A 161 11.02 -17.69 -6.99
C SER A 161 11.80 -17.01 -5.85
N PHE A 162 13.07 -16.63 -6.07
CA PHE A 162 13.85 -15.86 -5.09
C PHE A 162 13.18 -14.55 -4.68
N ALA A 163 12.39 -13.92 -5.57
CA ALA A 163 11.70 -12.67 -5.27
C ALA A 163 10.65 -12.82 -4.17
N VAL A 164 10.05 -14.02 -4.05
CA VAL A 164 9.04 -14.30 -3.02
C VAL A 164 9.65 -14.34 -1.63
N HIS A 165 10.93 -14.74 -1.51
CA HIS A 165 11.64 -14.70 -0.24
C HIS A 165 11.66 -13.27 0.34
N TYR A 166 12.04 -12.26 -0.46
CA TYR A 166 12.04 -10.86 -0.01
C TYR A 166 10.64 -10.39 0.42
N ALA A 167 9.59 -10.78 -0.32
CA ALA A 167 8.21 -10.43 0.04
C ALA A 167 7.74 -11.10 1.34
N LYS A 168 8.14 -12.35 1.59
CA LYS A 168 7.86 -13.07 2.84
C LYS A 168 8.59 -12.41 4.02
N GLU A 169 9.87 -12.07 3.86
CA GLU A 169 10.65 -11.44 4.93
C GLU A 169 10.09 -10.06 5.31
N GLU A 170 9.74 -9.22 4.34
CA GLU A 170 9.15 -7.91 4.62
C GLU A 170 7.77 -7.99 5.29
N MET A 171 6.97 -9.01 4.95
CA MET A 171 5.71 -9.26 5.68
C MET A 171 5.96 -9.62 7.14
N LYS A 172 7.00 -10.42 7.44
CA LYS A 172 7.37 -10.71 8.84
C LYS A 172 7.80 -9.45 9.58
N TYR A 173 8.58 -8.58 8.94
CA TYR A 173 8.98 -7.30 9.53
C TYR A 173 7.79 -6.38 9.78
N ALA A 174 6.87 -6.26 8.82
CA ALA A 174 5.65 -5.47 8.94
C ALA A 174 4.77 -5.94 10.12
N VAL A 175 4.49 -7.25 10.21
CA VAL A 175 3.71 -7.83 11.31
C VAL A 175 4.37 -7.64 12.67
N LYS A 176 5.70 -7.74 12.73
CA LYS A 176 6.45 -7.44 13.95
C LYS A 176 6.31 -5.97 14.34
N ALA A 177 6.38 -5.04 13.38
CA ALA A 177 6.22 -3.61 13.65
C ALA A 177 4.81 -3.27 14.16
N GLN A 178 3.75 -3.83 13.55
CA GLN A 178 2.38 -3.66 14.05
C GLN A 178 2.17 -4.25 15.45
N TYR A 179 2.84 -5.36 15.78
CA TYR A 179 2.84 -5.87 17.15
C TYR A 179 3.51 -4.93 18.14
N GLU A 180 4.66 -4.35 17.79
CA GLU A 180 5.31 -3.33 18.63
C GLU A 180 4.40 -2.12 18.86
N GLU A 181 3.73 -1.64 17.81
CA GLU A 181 2.74 -0.56 17.90
C GLU A 181 1.57 -0.92 18.82
N SER A 182 1.03 -2.14 18.71
CA SER A 182 -0.05 -2.61 19.58
C SER A 182 0.33 -2.62 21.06
N LYS A 183 1.62 -2.80 21.39
CA LYS A 183 2.12 -2.72 22.77
C LYS A 183 2.16 -1.29 23.29
N TRP A 184 2.47 -0.30 22.44
CA TRP A 184 2.42 1.10 22.84
C TRP A 184 1.00 1.56 23.15
N ARG A 185 0.00 1.03 22.45
CA ARG A 185 -1.41 1.27 22.76
C ARG A 185 -1.76 0.91 24.21
N LEU A 186 -1.12 -0.13 24.75
CA LEU A 186 -1.30 -0.56 26.14
C LEU A 186 -0.60 0.37 27.14
N GLN A 187 0.41 1.13 26.72
CA GLN A 187 1.21 2.04 27.54
C GLN A 187 0.60 3.45 27.59
N ARG A 188 -0.71 3.53 27.86
CA ARG A 188 -1.60 4.71 27.71
C ARG A 188 -1.10 6.04 28.28
N ASN A 189 -0.17 6.03 29.24
CA ASN A 189 0.34 7.24 29.90
C ASN A 189 1.72 7.68 29.40
N ASN A 190 2.30 6.99 28.41
CA ASN A 190 3.64 7.29 27.92
C ASN A 190 3.57 7.70 26.45
N ILE A 191 3.34 9.00 26.21
CA ILE A 191 3.41 9.57 24.86
C ILE A 191 4.90 9.61 24.48
N PRO A 192 5.32 8.88 23.43
CA PRO A 192 6.72 8.85 23.04
C PRO A 192 7.17 10.20 22.48
N THR A 193 8.49 10.42 22.45
CA THR A 193 9.07 11.48 21.62
C THR A 193 8.86 11.17 20.14
N MET A 194 8.92 12.18 19.28
CA MET A 194 8.87 12.04 17.83
C MET A 194 9.97 11.12 17.31
N GLU A 195 11.17 11.20 17.88
CA GLU A 195 12.28 10.33 17.51
C GLU A 195 12.00 8.86 17.85
N GLU A 196 11.40 8.61 19.01
CA GLU A 196 10.98 7.27 19.41
C GLU A 196 9.83 6.76 18.53
N TYR A 197 8.80 7.58 18.32
CA TYR A 197 7.64 7.27 17.49
C TYR A 197 8.04 6.87 16.06
N MET A 198 8.78 7.75 15.38
CA MET A 198 9.15 7.58 13.97
C MET A 198 10.04 6.35 13.73
N LYS A 199 10.79 5.90 14.74
CA LYS A 199 11.64 4.71 14.64
C LYS A 199 10.84 3.44 14.33
N PHE A 200 9.59 3.35 14.77
CA PHE A 200 8.73 2.18 14.56
C PHE A 200 7.57 2.46 13.61
N ALA A 201 7.01 3.68 13.64
CA ALA A 201 5.83 4.05 12.87
C ALA A 201 6.03 3.99 11.33
N LEU A 202 7.26 4.20 10.86
CA LEU A 202 7.60 4.04 9.44
C LEU A 202 7.47 2.59 8.98
N ASP A 203 7.84 1.64 9.83
CA ASP A 203 7.78 0.21 9.52
C ASP A 203 6.36 -0.34 9.70
N SER A 204 5.62 0.13 10.70
CA SER A 204 4.23 -0.30 10.93
C SER A 204 3.25 0.20 9.87
N GLY A 205 3.57 1.30 9.19
CA GLY A 205 2.85 1.74 7.98
C GLY A 205 2.96 0.81 6.78
N CYS A 206 3.72 -0.29 6.86
CA CYS A 206 3.76 -1.37 5.87
C CYS A 206 4.22 -0.95 4.45
N TYR A 207 4.64 0.30 4.25
CA TYR A 207 4.96 0.84 2.93
C TYR A 207 6.21 0.21 2.32
N GLN A 208 7.22 -0.08 3.16
CA GLN A 208 8.40 -0.87 2.76
C GLN A 208 7.98 -2.22 2.16
N MET A 209 7.07 -2.94 2.84
CA MET A 209 6.56 -4.23 2.39
C MET A 209 5.83 -4.10 1.04
N LEU A 210 4.97 -3.08 0.88
CA LEU A 210 4.29 -2.82 -0.39
C LEU A 210 5.27 -2.48 -1.54
N ILE A 211 6.32 -1.70 -1.26
CA ILE A 211 7.37 -1.37 -2.22
C ILE A 211 8.09 -2.64 -2.68
N VAL A 212 8.51 -3.49 -1.74
CA VAL A 212 9.21 -4.74 -2.05
C VAL A 212 8.32 -5.68 -2.87
N VAL A 213 7.06 -5.85 -2.47
CA VAL A 213 6.12 -6.72 -3.20
C VAL A 213 5.83 -6.18 -4.60
N SER A 214 5.84 -4.85 -4.79
CA SER A 214 5.65 -4.23 -6.10
C SER A 214 6.73 -4.60 -7.14
N PHE A 215 7.89 -5.08 -6.70
CA PHE A 215 8.99 -5.53 -7.58
C PHE A 215 8.85 -7.01 -7.96
N VAL A 216 8.07 -7.80 -7.22
CA VAL A 216 8.08 -9.27 -7.32
C VAL A 216 7.63 -9.77 -8.70
N GLY A 217 6.52 -9.24 -9.19
CA GLY A 217 5.91 -9.66 -10.47
C GLY A 217 6.35 -8.89 -11.71
N ILE A 218 7.35 -8.00 -11.61
CA ILE A 218 7.70 -7.05 -12.69
C ILE A 218 8.62 -7.66 -13.78
N GLY A 219 9.05 -8.90 -13.60
CA GLY A 219 9.94 -9.61 -14.53
C GLY A 219 11.43 -9.28 -14.33
N GLU A 220 12.25 -9.63 -15.32
CA GLU A 220 13.74 -9.68 -15.24
C GLU A 220 14.42 -8.43 -14.69
N ILE A 221 13.80 -7.26 -14.88
CA ILE A 221 14.35 -5.97 -14.42
C ILE A 221 14.50 -5.88 -12.90
N ALA A 222 13.70 -6.58 -12.11
CA ALA A 222 13.88 -6.70 -10.66
C ALA A 222 14.92 -7.77 -10.34
N THR A 223 16.19 -7.41 -10.37
CA THR A 223 17.28 -8.33 -10.01
C THR A 223 17.40 -8.49 -8.50
N LYS A 224 18.24 -9.43 -8.02
CA LYS A 224 18.53 -9.58 -6.58
C LYS A 224 19.13 -8.29 -6.01
N GLU A 225 20.01 -7.64 -6.76
CA GLU A 225 20.63 -6.37 -6.38
C GLU A 225 19.57 -5.26 -6.20
N ALA A 226 18.49 -5.27 -6.98
CA ALA A 226 17.39 -4.33 -6.79
C ALA A 226 16.63 -4.58 -5.47
N PHE A 227 16.45 -5.84 -5.07
CA PHE A 227 15.87 -6.18 -3.77
C PHE A 227 16.82 -5.85 -2.60
N GLU A 228 18.12 -6.12 -2.74
CA GLU A 228 19.10 -5.71 -1.73
C GLU A 228 19.20 -4.19 -1.59
N TRP A 229 19.08 -3.46 -2.70
CA TRP A 229 18.96 -2.01 -2.67
C TRP A 229 17.75 -1.57 -1.87
N LEU A 230 16.58 -2.20 -2.04
CA LEU A 230 15.39 -1.91 -1.23
C LEU A 230 15.58 -2.24 0.26
N ASN A 231 16.24 -3.36 0.59
CA ASN A 231 16.56 -3.74 1.98
C ASN A 231 17.45 -2.72 2.67
N GLY A 232 18.31 -2.03 1.90
CA GLY A 232 19.13 -0.93 2.39
C GLY A 232 18.34 0.32 2.81
N LYS A 233 17.02 0.35 2.57
CA LYS A 233 16.12 1.48 2.83
C LYS A 233 16.73 2.80 2.34
N PRO A 234 16.96 2.97 1.03
CA PRO A 234 17.59 4.17 0.47
C PRO A 234 16.70 5.40 0.69
N PRO A 235 17.24 6.63 0.55
CA PRO A 235 16.49 7.86 0.84
C PRO A 235 15.13 7.95 0.15
N MET A 236 15.02 7.50 -1.10
CA MET A 236 13.75 7.46 -1.84
C MET A 236 12.70 6.57 -1.16
N VAL A 237 13.12 5.43 -0.61
CA VAL A 237 12.23 4.49 0.08
C VAL A 237 11.83 5.03 1.46
N GLN A 238 12.78 5.60 2.21
CA GLN A 238 12.48 6.26 3.48
C GLN A 238 11.51 7.43 3.29
N ALA A 239 11.70 8.24 2.25
CA ALA A 239 10.82 9.35 1.91
C ALA A 239 9.40 8.87 1.58
N ALA A 240 9.25 7.76 0.84
CA ALA A 240 7.93 7.20 0.54
C ALA A 240 7.22 6.71 1.82
N ALA A 241 7.94 6.04 2.72
CA ALA A 241 7.42 5.60 4.01
C ALA A 241 7.06 6.79 4.93
N LEU A 242 7.88 7.85 4.93
CA LEU A 242 7.62 9.07 5.68
C LEU A 242 6.36 9.78 5.20
N ILE A 243 6.19 9.92 3.88
CA ILE A 243 4.99 10.50 3.28
C ILE A 243 3.76 9.67 3.68
N ASN A 244 3.84 8.34 3.59
CA ASN A 244 2.78 7.45 4.05
C ASN A 244 2.42 7.72 5.52
N ARG A 245 3.40 7.63 6.42
CA ARG A 245 3.14 7.77 7.85
C ARG A 245 2.55 9.14 8.21
N LEU A 246 3.17 10.23 7.76
CA LEU A 246 2.71 11.57 8.13
C LEU A 246 1.36 11.92 7.50
N MET A 247 1.11 11.54 6.24
CA MET A 247 -0.19 11.84 5.62
C MET A 247 -1.32 11.05 6.27
N ASP A 248 -1.08 9.80 6.64
CA ASP A 248 -2.02 8.97 7.40
C ASP A 248 -2.35 9.62 8.74
N ASP A 249 -1.34 9.85 9.58
CA ASP A 249 -1.49 10.42 10.92
C ASP A 249 -2.20 11.78 10.93
N ILE A 250 -1.94 12.65 9.94
CA ILE A 250 -2.60 13.96 9.85
C ILE A 250 -4.11 13.80 9.63
N VAL A 251 -4.53 12.92 8.72
CA VAL A 251 -5.95 12.81 8.36
C VAL A 251 -6.73 11.88 9.29
N SER A 252 -6.06 10.90 9.90
CA SER A 252 -6.66 9.95 10.84
C SER A 252 -6.71 10.49 12.28
N HIS A 253 -5.85 11.46 12.63
CA HIS A 253 -5.68 11.99 14.00
C HIS A 253 -6.98 12.18 14.77
N GLN A 254 -7.94 12.95 14.23
CA GLN A 254 -9.19 13.26 14.95
C GLN A 254 -10.07 12.03 15.18
N HIS A 255 -10.02 11.05 14.28
CA HIS A 255 -10.77 9.80 14.39
C HIS A 255 -10.07 8.79 15.32
N GLU A 256 -8.74 8.76 15.30
CA GLU A 256 -7.92 7.96 16.22
C GLU A 256 -8.08 8.42 17.66
N GLN A 257 -8.13 9.73 17.91
CA GLN A 257 -8.37 10.31 19.24
C GLN A 257 -9.74 9.95 19.84
N GLN A 258 -10.71 9.57 19.01
CA GLN A 258 -12.02 9.10 19.50
C GLN A 258 -11.99 7.63 19.95
N ARG A 259 -10.91 6.92 19.63
CA ARG A 259 -10.70 5.51 19.97
C ARG A 259 -9.55 5.42 20.98
N GLU A 260 -9.47 4.30 21.70
CA GLU A 260 -8.30 4.04 22.56
C GLU A 260 -7.09 3.66 21.68
N HIS A 261 -6.63 4.53 20.78
CA HIS A 261 -5.56 4.27 19.80
C HIS A 261 -4.17 4.67 20.34
N VAL A 262 -3.11 4.30 19.62
CA VAL A 262 -1.73 4.79 19.86
C VAL A 262 -1.68 6.30 19.58
N PRO A 263 -0.91 7.11 20.35
CA PRO A 263 -0.65 8.49 19.99
C PRO A 263 -0.09 8.59 18.56
N SER A 264 -0.75 9.35 17.68
CA SER A 264 -0.26 9.62 16.33
C SER A 264 0.99 10.51 16.35
N ALA A 265 1.64 10.72 15.21
CA ALA A 265 2.71 11.72 15.11
C ALA A 265 2.25 13.10 15.60
N VAL A 266 1.00 13.49 15.35
CA VAL A 266 0.44 14.79 15.77
C VAL A 266 0.48 14.91 17.29
N GLU A 267 0.08 13.85 18.01
CA GLU A 267 0.09 13.84 19.47
C GLU A 267 1.49 13.86 20.04
N CYS A 268 2.37 13.06 19.46
CA CYS A 268 3.77 12.99 19.89
C CYS A 268 4.44 14.35 19.73
N TYR A 269 4.17 15.05 18.62
CA TYR A 269 4.75 16.35 18.33
C TYR A 269 4.18 17.45 19.24
N MET A 270 2.85 17.51 19.39
CA MET A 270 2.20 18.46 20.29
C MET A 270 2.68 18.29 21.74
N HIS A 271 2.79 17.03 22.20
CA HIS A 271 3.25 16.72 23.54
C HIS A 271 4.72 17.11 23.76
N GLN A 272 5.61 16.80 22.80
CA GLN A 272 7.05 17.09 22.93
C GLN A 272 7.38 18.57 22.82
N TYR A 273 6.71 19.31 21.92
CA TYR A 273 7.06 20.69 21.60
C TYR A 273 6.09 21.73 22.17
N GLY A 274 4.96 21.31 22.76
CA GLY A 274 3.97 22.21 23.37
C GLY A 274 3.26 23.11 22.36
N VAL A 275 3.12 22.65 21.12
CA VAL A 275 2.50 23.39 20.01
C VAL A 275 1.05 22.97 19.79
N SER A 276 0.29 23.74 19.01
CA SER A 276 -1.06 23.38 18.58
C SER A 276 -1.09 22.29 17.51
N GLU A 277 -2.21 21.60 17.37
CA GLU A 277 -2.48 20.62 16.30
C GLU A 277 -2.18 21.22 14.92
N LYS A 278 -2.63 22.45 14.68
CA LYS A 278 -2.38 23.15 13.42
C LYS A 278 -0.88 23.35 13.16
N GLU A 279 -0.11 23.77 14.16
CA GLU A 279 1.33 23.96 14.02
C GLU A 279 2.07 22.64 13.77
N ALA A 280 1.65 21.54 14.42
CA ALA A 280 2.17 20.21 14.16
C ALA A 280 1.87 19.74 12.72
N CYS A 281 0.62 19.86 12.28
CA CYS A 281 0.21 19.54 10.91
C CYS A 281 0.93 20.41 9.87
N ASP A 282 1.10 21.71 10.12
CA ASP A 282 1.84 22.62 9.24
C ASP A 282 3.32 22.19 9.11
N GLU A 283 3.93 21.72 10.20
CA GLU A 283 5.30 21.19 10.17
C GLU A 283 5.41 19.86 9.41
N PHE A 284 4.50 18.93 9.64
CA PHE A 284 4.50 17.66 8.90
C PHE A 284 4.22 17.83 7.41
N ASN A 285 3.37 18.78 7.03
CA ASN A 285 3.19 19.11 5.62
C ASN A 285 4.51 19.60 4.97
N LYS A 286 5.35 20.36 5.67
CA LYS A 286 6.69 20.73 5.17
C LYS A 286 7.59 19.51 5.02
N GLN A 287 7.59 18.60 6.01
CA GLN A 287 8.38 17.36 5.93
C GLN A 287 7.92 16.47 4.76
N VAL A 288 6.61 16.38 4.51
CA VAL A 288 6.05 15.71 3.33
C VAL A 288 6.54 16.37 2.04
N GLU A 289 6.54 17.71 1.96
CA GLU A 289 7.07 18.44 0.81
C GLU A 289 8.57 18.21 0.58
N ASP A 290 9.36 18.11 1.65
CA ASP A 290 10.79 17.81 1.59
C ASP A 290 11.04 16.36 1.16
N ALA A 291 10.29 15.41 1.71
CA ALA A 291 10.34 14.00 1.29
C ALA A 291 10.03 13.84 -0.20
N TRP A 292 9.11 14.64 -0.75
CA TRP A 292 8.85 14.67 -2.19
C TRP A 292 10.08 15.10 -3.02
N LYS A 293 10.98 15.92 -2.46
CA LYS A 293 12.26 16.28 -3.10
C LYS A 293 13.23 15.10 -3.09
N ASP A 294 13.29 14.34 -2.00
CA ASP A 294 14.11 13.13 -1.90
C ASP A 294 13.63 12.05 -2.88
N ILE A 295 12.32 11.89 -3.05
CA ILE A 295 11.73 11.03 -4.09
C ILE A 295 12.24 11.43 -5.48
N ASN A 296 12.33 12.74 -5.75
CA ASN A 296 12.83 13.23 -7.03
C ASN A 296 14.33 13.03 -7.20
N GLN A 297 15.10 13.20 -6.12
CA GLN A 297 16.55 12.98 -6.12
C GLN A 297 16.91 11.51 -6.37
N GLY A 298 16.10 10.57 -5.87
CA GLY A 298 16.28 9.13 -6.12
C GLY A 298 16.34 8.73 -7.59
N PHE A 299 15.77 9.52 -8.51
CA PHE A 299 15.88 9.26 -9.96
C PHE A 299 17.26 9.62 -10.55
N PHE A 300 18.09 10.32 -9.82
CA PHE A 300 19.41 10.79 -10.26
C PHE A 300 20.57 10.14 -9.48
N ASP A 301 20.27 9.31 -8.48
CA ASP A 301 21.28 8.56 -7.74
C ASP A 301 21.91 7.47 -8.63
N ALA A 302 23.24 7.40 -8.61
CA ALA A 302 23.99 6.42 -9.39
C ALA A 302 23.79 4.97 -8.92
N GLN A 303 23.39 4.77 -7.66
CA GLN A 303 23.12 3.45 -7.08
C GLN A 303 21.68 2.99 -7.30
N SER A 304 20.82 3.86 -7.84
CA SER A 304 19.41 3.54 -8.02
C SER A 304 19.18 2.44 -9.07
N PRO A 305 18.20 1.55 -8.85
CA PRO A 305 17.80 0.58 -9.84
C PRO A 305 17.21 1.25 -11.10
N PRO A 306 17.03 0.48 -12.18
CA PRO A 306 16.40 0.97 -13.40
C PRO A 306 15.08 1.73 -13.17
N ARG A 307 14.86 2.78 -13.96
CA ARG A 307 13.71 3.69 -13.84
C ARG A 307 12.34 2.99 -13.68
N PRO A 308 12.00 1.89 -14.39
CA PRO A 308 10.71 1.23 -14.20
C PRO A 308 10.45 0.74 -12.77
N LEU A 309 11.51 0.42 -12.02
CA LEU A 309 11.43 0.04 -10.60
C LEU A 309 11.22 1.26 -9.71
N LEU A 310 11.96 2.35 -9.95
CA LEU A 310 11.77 3.62 -9.23
C LEU A 310 10.35 4.19 -9.42
N MET A 311 9.76 3.97 -10.60
CA MET A 311 8.38 4.36 -10.88
C MET A 311 7.37 3.66 -9.96
N ARG A 312 7.67 2.47 -9.41
CA ARG A 312 6.79 1.78 -8.46
C ARG A 312 6.71 2.52 -7.14
N ILE A 313 7.87 2.92 -6.62
CA ILE A 313 8.00 3.70 -5.38
C ILE A 313 7.30 5.06 -5.54
N LEU A 314 7.58 5.75 -6.64
CA LEU A 314 6.93 7.02 -6.95
C LEU A 314 5.40 6.85 -7.06
N ASN A 315 4.93 5.83 -7.76
CA ASN A 315 3.50 5.65 -7.96
C ASN A 315 2.76 5.22 -6.70
N LEU A 316 3.35 4.38 -5.83
CA LEU A 316 2.82 4.15 -4.49
C LEU A 316 2.66 5.48 -3.76
N THR A 317 3.72 6.29 -3.69
CA THR A 317 3.69 7.61 -3.06
C THR A 317 2.59 8.53 -3.64
N ARG A 318 2.33 8.45 -4.95
CA ARG A 318 1.21 9.18 -5.60
C ARG A 318 -0.17 8.64 -5.23
N VAL A 319 -0.30 7.33 -4.99
CA VAL A 319 -1.54 6.73 -4.48
C VAL A 319 -1.82 7.30 -3.09
N MET A 320 -0.80 7.38 -2.24
CA MET A 320 -0.93 8.00 -0.91
C MET A 320 -1.36 9.47 -1.00
N ASP A 321 -0.66 10.27 -1.81
CA ASP A 321 -0.96 11.69 -1.99
C ASP A 321 -2.35 11.93 -2.58
N LEU A 322 -2.91 10.98 -3.33
CA LEU A 322 -4.29 11.06 -3.81
C LEU A 322 -5.30 10.71 -2.71
N LEU A 323 -5.07 9.60 -2.01
CA LEU A 323 -6.08 8.99 -1.14
C LEU A 323 -6.07 9.52 0.28
N TYR A 324 -5.00 10.18 0.73
CA TYR A 324 -4.85 10.73 2.08
C TYR A 324 -4.61 12.24 2.07
N LYS A 325 -4.95 12.91 0.96
CA LYS A 325 -4.77 14.36 0.86
C LYS A 325 -5.68 15.15 1.80
N GLU A 326 -6.91 14.67 1.95
CA GLU A 326 -8.00 15.37 2.63
C GLU A 326 -8.75 14.48 3.63
N ASP A 327 -8.65 13.16 3.51
CA ASP A 327 -9.30 12.17 4.37
C ASP A 327 -8.63 10.80 4.14
N ASP A 328 -8.81 9.85 5.04
CA ASP A 328 -8.51 8.44 4.81
C ASP A 328 -9.55 7.85 3.82
N CYS A 329 -9.27 7.98 2.53
CA CYS A 329 -10.16 7.49 1.48
C CYS A 329 -10.10 5.96 1.28
N TYR A 330 -9.26 5.24 2.03
CA TYR A 330 -9.29 3.77 2.06
C TYR A 330 -10.40 3.29 2.99
N THR A 331 -10.41 3.80 4.23
CA THR A 331 -11.48 3.51 5.19
C THR A 331 -12.80 4.15 4.73
N ASN A 332 -12.76 5.43 4.35
CA ASN A 332 -13.91 6.23 3.88
C ASN A 332 -14.04 6.21 2.34
N CYS A 333 -14.15 5.01 1.74
CA CYS A 333 -14.08 4.81 0.29
C CYS A 333 -15.12 5.57 -0.55
N THR A 334 -16.20 6.08 0.04
CA THR A 334 -17.18 6.91 -0.66
C THR A 334 -16.55 8.17 -1.30
N LYS A 335 -15.48 8.71 -0.70
CA LYS A 335 -14.77 9.90 -1.19
C LYS A 335 -13.83 9.64 -2.37
N SER A 336 -13.42 8.38 -2.59
CA SER A 336 -12.56 7.97 -3.72
C SER A 336 -13.33 7.21 -4.82
N LYS A 337 -14.62 6.93 -4.60
CA LYS A 337 -15.47 6.13 -5.49
C LYS A 337 -15.54 6.66 -6.92
N HIS A 338 -15.51 7.97 -7.14
CA HIS A 338 -15.52 8.54 -8.49
C HIS A 338 -14.26 8.21 -9.28
N TYR A 339 -13.10 8.10 -8.62
CA TYR A 339 -11.86 7.67 -9.28
C TYR A 339 -11.98 6.23 -9.78
N LEU A 340 -12.49 5.33 -8.93
CA LEU A 340 -12.77 3.94 -9.28
C LEU A 340 -13.69 3.84 -10.49
N ILE A 341 -14.83 4.54 -10.46
CA ILE A 341 -15.80 4.56 -11.55
C ILE A 341 -15.13 5.05 -12.85
N SER A 342 -14.36 6.14 -12.79
CA SER A 342 -13.72 6.71 -13.98
C SER A 342 -12.69 5.80 -14.64
N LEU A 343 -12.05 4.91 -13.87
CA LEU A 343 -11.00 4.01 -14.37
C LEU A 343 -11.51 2.62 -14.73
N LEU A 344 -12.54 2.13 -14.04
CA LEU A 344 -12.94 0.71 -14.09
C LEU A 344 -14.39 0.50 -14.51
N VAL A 345 -15.19 1.55 -14.70
CA VAL A 345 -16.61 1.43 -15.07
C VAL A 345 -16.91 2.25 -16.32
N ASP A 346 -16.65 3.55 -16.27
CA ASP A 346 -17.01 4.45 -17.36
C ASP A 346 -15.97 4.40 -18.47
N GLN A 347 -16.40 3.98 -19.66
CA GLN A 347 -15.60 4.03 -20.87
C GLN A 347 -15.42 5.47 -21.34
N VAL A 348 -14.33 5.71 -22.07
CA VAL A 348 -14.19 6.94 -22.84
C VAL A 348 -15.00 6.82 -24.12
N GLU A 349 -15.91 7.76 -24.38
CA GLU A 349 -16.70 7.79 -25.61
C GLU A 349 -15.78 7.90 -26.83
N LEU A 350 -15.96 7.02 -27.82
CA LEU A 350 -15.11 6.94 -29.02
C LEU A 350 -15.37 8.09 -29.99
#